data_AF-A0A817M8H7-F1
#
_entry.id   AF-A0A817M8H7-F1
#
_cell.length_a   1.000
_cell.length_b   1.000
_cell.length_c   1.000
_cell.angle_alpha   90.00
_cell.angle_beta   90.00
_cell.angle_gamma   90.00
#
_symmetry.space_group_name_H-M   'P 1'
#
loop_
_entity.id
_entity.type
_entity.pdbx_description
1 polymer ?
#
loop_
_entity_poly.entity_id
_entity_poly.type
_entity_poly.pdbx_seq_one_letter_code
_entity_poly.pdbx_strand_id
1 'polypeptide(L)'
;MGQSDELSRYLSMKIDMKNYRSDVLTFWKSNTDELPHLSQVARQIHSIQATSAGIERQFSIAGLTLTNRRTCLHPEQLDNVLCIRTVAKLNSQM
;
A
#
# COMPACT_ATOMS: atom_id res chain seq x y z
N MET A 1 -9.51 17.33 -33.59
CA MET A 1 -9.65 18.25 -32.44
C MET A 1 -9.19 17.49 -31.22
N GLY A 2 -8.08 17.92 -30.63
CA GLY A 2 -7.30 17.15 -29.65
C GLY A 2 -8.11 16.81 -28.42
N GLN A 3 -8.19 15.52 -28.12
CA GLN A 3 -8.64 15.04 -26.82
C GLN A 3 -7.76 15.74 -25.78
N SER A 4 -8.34 16.57 -24.92
CA SER A 4 -7.62 17.17 -23.81
C SER A 4 -7.14 16.03 -22.93
N ASP A 5 -5.85 15.71 -23.05
CA ASP A 5 -5.23 14.59 -22.37
C ASP A 5 -5.33 14.79 -20.85
N GLU A 6 -5.80 13.78 -20.12
CA GLU A 6 -5.96 13.80 -18.67
C GLU A 6 -4.63 14.18 -17.97
N LEU A 7 -3.52 13.76 -18.56
CA LEU A 7 -2.17 14.16 -18.15
C LEU A 7 -1.93 15.67 -18.29
N SER A 8 -2.37 16.30 -19.38
CA SER A 8 -2.22 17.75 -19.57
C SER A 8 -3.05 18.53 -18.53
N ARG A 9 -4.22 18.02 -18.16
CA ARG A 9 -5.00 18.58 -17.05
C ARG A 9 -4.24 18.47 -15.74
N TYR A 10 -3.76 17.28 -15.39
CA TYR A 10 -2.97 17.08 -14.17
C TYR A 10 -1.73 18.01 -14.11
N LEU A 11 -1.00 18.15 -15.21
CA LEU A 11 0.19 19.00 -15.29
C LEU A 11 -0.12 20.51 -15.20
N SER A 12 -1.35 20.93 -15.52
CA SER A 12 -1.78 22.34 -15.45
C SER A 12 -2.52 22.69 -14.15
N MET A 13 -2.91 21.69 -13.35
CA MET A 13 -3.58 21.91 -12.07
C MET A 13 -2.66 22.62 -11.06
N LYS A 14 -3.23 23.59 -10.34
CA LYS A 14 -2.57 24.18 -9.18
C LYS A 14 -2.80 23.28 -7.97
N ILE A 15 -1.82 22.44 -7.66
CA ILE A 15 -1.88 21.51 -6.52
C ILE A 15 -1.25 22.19 -5.30
N ASP A 16 -2.01 22.31 -4.22
CA ASP A 16 -1.47 22.74 -2.92
C ASP A 16 -0.72 21.60 -2.25
N MET A 17 0.58 21.48 -2.55
CA MET A 17 1.45 20.45 -2.00
C MET A 17 1.55 20.48 -0.47
N LYS A 18 1.22 21.59 0.20
CA LYS A 18 1.28 21.65 1.67
C LYS A 18 0.13 20.88 2.31
N ASN A 19 -1.05 20.92 1.71
CA ASN A 19 -2.23 20.22 2.22
C ASN A 19 -2.15 18.70 2.04
N TYR A 20 -1.46 18.23 1.00
CA TYR A 20 -1.35 16.79 0.68
C TYR A 20 -0.03 16.18 1.12
N ARG A 21 0.82 16.94 1.81
CA ARG A 21 2.16 16.50 2.23
C ARG A 21 2.13 15.29 3.17
N SER A 22 1.09 15.19 3.99
CA SER A 22 0.87 14.08 4.92
C SER A 22 0.10 12.91 4.32
N ASP A 23 -0.70 13.15 3.27
CA ASP A 23 -1.54 12.13 2.66
C ASP A 23 -1.81 12.41 1.17
N VAL A 24 -0.93 11.88 0.32
CA VAL A 24 -1.04 11.94 -1.14
C VAL A 24 -2.18 11.06 -1.67
N LEU A 25 -2.60 10.03 -0.92
CA LEU A 25 -3.70 9.16 -1.36
C LEU A 25 -5.04 9.90 -1.26
N THR A 26 -5.20 10.77 -0.27
CA THR A 26 -6.38 11.64 -0.16
C THR A 26 -6.50 12.60 -1.34
N PHE A 27 -5.39 13.11 -1.89
CA PHE A 27 -5.40 13.88 -3.14
C PHE A 27 -5.95 13.06 -4.31
N TRP A 28 -5.40 11.87 -4.55
CA TRP A 28 -5.85 11.04 -5.67
C TRP A 28 -7.29 10.57 -5.51
N LYS A 29 -7.74 10.37 -4.26
CA LYS A 29 -9.12 10.02 -3.95
C LYS A 29 -10.10 11.17 -4.17
N SER A 30 -9.73 12.41 -3.87
CA SER A 30 -10.61 13.58 -4.09
C SER A 30 -10.67 14.00 -5.56
N ASN A 31 -9.69 13.60 -6.38
CA ASN A 31 -9.61 13.96 -7.79
C ASN A 31 -10.00 12.80 -8.73
N THR A 32 -10.65 11.74 -8.23
CA THR A 32 -11.08 10.59 -9.08
C THR A 32 -12.05 10.99 -10.19
N ASP A 33 -12.90 11.99 -9.94
CA ASP A 33 -13.88 12.45 -10.92
C ASP A 33 -13.23 13.26 -12.04
N GLU A 34 -12.17 14.01 -11.72
CA GLU A 34 -11.42 14.83 -12.68
C GLU A 34 -10.32 14.06 -13.40
N LEU A 35 -9.75 13.06 -12.72
CA LEU A 35 -8.59 12.25 -13.13
C LEU A 35 -8.88 10.74 -12.93
N PRO A 36 -9.85 10.16 -13.66
CA PRO A 36 -10.31 8.80 -13.44
C PRO A 36 -9.27 7.71 -13.76
N HIS A 37 -8.38 7.91 -14.73
CA HIS A 37 -7.35 6.93 -15.09
C HIS A 37 -6.07 7.14 -14.28
N LEU A 38 -5.65 8.40 -14.12
CA LEU A 38 -4.45 8.73 -13.36
C LEU A 38 -4.60 8.41 -11.88
N SER A 39 -5.78 8.62 -11.28
CA SER A 39 -6.01 8.24 -9.88
C SER A 39 -5.89 6.73 -9.65
N GLN A 40 -6.28 5.90 -10.62
CA GLN A 40 -6.13 4.44 -10.55
C GLN A 40 -4.66 4.03 -10.61
N VAL A 41 -3.90 4.59 -11.56
CA VAL A 41 -2.47 4.33 -11.73
C VAL A 41 -1.70 4.81 -10.50
N ALA A 42 -1.98 6.02 -10.02
CA ALA A 42 -1.33 6.57 -8.84
C ALA A 42 -1.59 5.74 -7.60
N ARG A 43 -2.82 5.25 -7.40
CA ARG A 43 -3.14 4.33 -6.30
C ARG A 43 -2.32 3.05 -6.38
N GLN A 44 -2.13 2.48 -7.56
CA GLN A 44 -1.28 1.30 -7.75
C GLN A 44 0.19 1.60 -7.40
N ILE A 45 0.74 2.69 -7.92
CA ILE A 45 2.13 3.10 -7.65
C ILE A 45 2.35 3.34 -6.15
N HIS A 46 1.44 4.06 -5.49
CA HIS A 46 1.54 4.36 -4.07
C HIS A 46 1.25 3.17 -3.15
N SER A 47 0.64 2.09 -3.65
CA SER A 47 0.46 0.85 -2.89
C SER A 47 1.77 0.05 -2.72
N ILE A 48 2.76 0.34 -3.55
CA ILE A 48 4.06 -0.32 -3.50
C ILE A 48 4.90 0.33 -2.40
N GLN A 49 5.33 -0.46 -1.42
CA GLN A 49 6.22 0.02 -0.38
C GLN A 49 7.57 0.43 -1.00
N ALA A 50 8.08 1.59 -0.61
CA ALA A 50 9.36 2.09 -1.11
C ALA A 50 10.57 1.27 -0.60
N THR A 51 10.39 0.49 0.49
CA THR A 51 11.47 -0.24 1.15
C THR A 51 11.04 -1.66 1.52
N SER A 52 11.99 -2.60 1.55
CA SER A 52 11.79 -3.96 2.06
C SER A 52 11.55 -4.03 3.58
N ALA A 53 11.74 -2.93 4.32
CA ALA A 53 11.67 -2.90 5.78
C ALA A 53 10.34 -3.45 6.34
N GLY A 54 9.21 -3.23 5.64
CA GLY A 54 7.92 -3.80 6.04
C GLY A 54 7.88 -5.32 5.95
N ILE A 55 8.49 -5.88 4.90
CA ILE A 55 8.62 -7.32 4.67
C ILE A 55 9.61 -7.93 5.66
N GLU A 56 10.77 -7.31 5.86
CA GLU A 56 11.79 -7.73 6.84
C GLU A 56 11.23 -7.81 8.26
N ARG A 57 10.38 -6.86 8.64
CA ARG A 57 9.68 -6.89 9.93
C ARG A 57 8.75 -8.11 10.06
N GLN A 58 8.04 -8.48 8.99
CA GLN A 58 7.20 -9.69 9.01
C GLN A 58 8.06 -10.94 9.12
N PHE A 59 9.19 -11.02 8.41
CA PHE A 59 10.12 -12.15 8.52
C PHE A 59 10.78 -12.26 9.89
N SER A 60 11.15 -11.15 10.52
CA SER A 60 11.66 -11.14 11.90
C SER A 60 10.61 -11.69 12.88
N ILE A 61 9.35 -11.26 12.73
CA ILE A 61 8.22 -11.78 13.54
C ILE A 61 7.98 -13.27 13.24
N ALA A 62 8.12 -13.71 11.98
CA ALA A 62 8.03 -15.11 11.61
C ALA A 62 9.12 -15.94 12.30
N GLY A 63 10.37 -15.47 12.26
CA GLY A 63 11.50 -16.09 12.96
C GLY A 63 11.29 -16.17 14.48
N LEU A 64 10.71 -15.13 15.09
CA LEU A 64 10.32 -15.14 16.50
C LEU A 64 9.14 -16.08 16.80
N THR A 65 8.22 -16.25 15.86
CA THR A 65 7.06 -17.16 16.01
C THR A 65 7.47 -18.63 15.86
N LEU A 66 8.50 -18.88 15.04
CA LEU A 66 9.24 -20.13 14.93
C LEU A 66 10.21 -20.32 16.11
N THR A 67 9.69 -20.28 17.34
CA THR A 67 10.51 -20.67 18.51
C THR A 67 10.79 -22.18 18.48
N ASN A 68 11.90 -22.61 19.09
CA ASN A 68 12.33 -24.02 19.22
C ASN A 68 11.27 -25.01 19.76
N ARG A 69 10.12 -24.54 20.26
CA ARG A 69 8.98 -25.37 20.69
C ARG A 69 8.00 -25.76 19.56
N ARG A 70 8.15 -25.22 18.35
CA ARG A 70 7.28 -25.46 17.18
C ARG A 70 8.05 -25.96 15.95
N THR A 71 9.10 -26.76 16.16
CA THR A 71 9.99 -27.28 15.11
C THR A 71 9.35 -28.26 14.13
N CYS A 72 8.12 -28.72 14.39
CA CYS A 72 7.36 -29.63 13.50
C CYS A 72 6.19 -28.96 12.76
N LEU A 73 6.15 -27.62 12.64
CA LEU A 73 5.12 -26.98 11.83
C LEU A 73 5.41 -27.25 10.33
N HIS A 74 4.41 -27.75 9.61
CA HIS A 74 4.52 -27.88 8.16
C HIS A 74 4.62 -26.47 7.53
N PRO A 75 5.40 -26.26 6.45
CA PRO A 75 5.55 -24.95 5.81
C PRO A 75 4.21 -24.27 5.47
N GLU A 76 3.24 -25.04 5.00
CA GLU A 76 1.89 -24.56 4.70
C GLU A 76 1.15 -24.00 5.94
N GLN A 77 1.34 -24.61 7.10
CA GLN A 77 0.74 -24.13 8.35
C GLN A 77 1.39 -22.82 8.81
N LEU A 78 2.69 -22.64 8.54
CA LEU A 78 3.40 -21.40 8.82
C LEU A 78 2.85 -20.26 7.96
N ASP A 79 2.66 -20.50 6.66
CA ASP A 79 2.11 -19.51 5.73
C ASP A 79 0.70 -19.06 6.17
N ASN A 80 -0.14 -20.01 6.57
CA ASN A 80 -1.48 -19.72 7.09
C ASN A 80 -1.44 -18.85 8.35
N VAL A 81 -0.56 -19.18 9.31
CA VAL A 81 -0.41 -18.40 10.55
C VAL A 81 0.12 -16.99 10.27
N LEU A 82 1.08 -16.86 9.35
CA LEU A 82 1.61 -15.55 8.94
C LEU A 82 0.52 -14.71 8.27
N CYS A 83 -0.23 -15.29 7.33
CA CYS A 83 -1.33 -14.64 6.64
C CYS A 83 -2.39 -14.12 7.63
N ILE A 84 -2.88 -14.99 8.53
CA ILE A 84 -3.88 -14.61 9.56
C ILE A 84 -3.35 -13.46 10.43
N ARG A 85 -2.08 -13.51 10.84
CA ARG A 85 -1.48 -12.48 11.70
C ARG A 85 -1.34 -11.15 10.97
N THR A 86 -0.97 -11.16 9.68
CA THR A 86 -0.86 -9.95 8.86
C THR A 86 -2.23 -9.32 8.65
N VAL A 87 -3.26 -10.12 8.31
CA VAL A 87 -4.65 -9.65 8.14
C VAL A 87 -5.22 -9.09 9.44
N ALA A 88 -5.03 -9.79 10.57
CA ALA A 88 -5.49 -9.31 11.87
C ALA A 88 -4.87 -7.95 12.26
N LYS A 89 -3.58 -7.73 11.93
CA LYS A 89 -2.93 -6.44 12.13
C LYS A 89 -3.55 -5.32 11.29
N LEU A 90 -3.85 -5.58 10.02
CA LEU A 90 -4.49 -4.59 9.14
C LEU A 90 -5.86 -4.16 9.70
N ASN A 91 -6.66 -5.11 10.18
CA ASN A 91 -7.97 -4.82 10.77
C ASN A 91 -7.90 -4.05 12.11
N SER A 92 -6.77 -4.13 12.83
CA SER A 92 -6.58 -3.39 14.09
C SER A 92 -6.06 -1.96 13.91
N GLN A 93 -5.70 -1.58 12.67
CA GLN A 93 -5.13 -0.27 12.32
C GLN A 93 -6.11 0.59 11.47
N MET A 94 -7.24 0.01 11.05
CA MET A 94 -8.41 0.71 10.51
C MET A 94 -9.33 1.17 11.63
#